data_AF-R7ZJD7-F1
#
_entry.id   AF-R7ZJD7-F1
#
_cell.length_a   1.000
_cell.length_b   1.000
_cell.length_c   1.000
_cell.angle_alpha   90.00
_cell.angle_beta   90.00
_cell.angle_gamma   90.00
#
_symmetry.space_group_name_H-M   'P 1'
#
loop_
_entity.id
_entity.type
_entity.pdbx_description
1 polymer ?
#
loop_
_entity_poly.entity_id
_entity_poly.type
_entity_poly.pdbx_seq_one_letter_code
_entity_poly.pdbx_strand_id
1 'polypeptide(L)' 'MWVITVFEKKDIRIFEYTNKNEATKALASFKKNAVLSFTN' A
#
# COMPACT_ATOMS: atom_id res chain seq x y z
N MET A 1 12.44 -0.03 -0.83
CA MET A 1 11.30 0.89 -1.03
C MET A 1 10.01 0.12 -0.85
N TRP A 2 9.01 0.63 -0.12
CA TRP A 2 7.74 -0.04 0.10
C TRP A 2 6.68 0.60 -0.79
N VAL A 3 5.92 -0.21 -1.51
CA VAL A 3 4.87 0.25 -2.41
C VAL A 3 3.57 -0.38 -1.97
N ILE A 4 2.53 0.42 -1.76
CA ILE A 4 1.18 -0.06 -1.47
C ILE A 4 0.30 0.28 -2.65
N THR A 5 -0.23 -0.76 -3.28
CA THR A 5 -1.20 -0.61 -4.35
C THR A 5 -2.57 -0.94 -3.80
N VAL A 6 -3.45 0.05 -3.73
CA VAL A 6 -4.84 -0.07 -3.31
C VAL A 6 -5.71 -0.14 -4.56
N PHE A 7 -6.42 -1.25 -4.71
CA PHE A 7 -7.34 -1.50 -5.81
C PHE A 7 -8.77 -1.24 -5.34
N GLU A 8 -9.27 -0.03 -5.55
CA GLU A 8 -10.69 0.26 -5.42
C GLU A 8 -11.43 -0.10 -6.71
N LYS A 9 -12.75 -0.33 -6.61
CA LYS A 9 -13.58 -0.89 -7.71
C LYS A 9 -13.46 -0.16 -9.06
N LYS A 10 -13.02 1.10 -9.07
CA LYS A 10 -12.83 1.93 -10.27
C LYS A 10 -11.49 2.66 -10.32
N ASP A 11 -10.68 2.57 -9.26
CA ASP A 11 -9.49 3.39 -9.10
C ASP A 11 -8.36 2.56 -8.50
N ILE A 12 -7.15 2.77 -9.05
CA ILE A 12 -5.93 2.17 -8.53
C ILE A 12 -5.12 3.31 -7.93
N ARG A 13 -4.85 3.24 -6.62
CA ARG A 13 -3.98 4.20 -5.94
C ARG A 13 -2.70 3.50 -5.51
N ILE A 14 -1.58 4.07 -5.92
CA ILE A 14 -0.26 3.58 -5.55
C ILE A 14 0.34 4.58 -4.58
N PHE A 15 0.80 4.08 -3.45
CA PHE A 15 1.45 4.87 -2.41
C PHE A 15 2.85 4.31 -2.18
N GLU A 16 3.85 5.18 -2.30
CA GLU A 16 5.24 4.82 -2.05
C GLU A 16 5.63 5.29 -0.65
N TYR A 17 6.24 4.38 0.09
CA TYR A 17 6.70 4.61 1.45
C TYR A 17 8.16 4.20 1.55
N THR A 18 8.96 5.05 2.19
CA THR A 18 10.35 4.73 2.48
C THR A 18 10.44 3.80 3.69
N ASN A 19 9.51 3.93 4.64
CA ASN A 19 9.46 3.18 5.89
C ASN A 19 8.46 2.03 5.86
N LYS A 20 8.93 0.84 6.24
CA LYS A 20 8.09 -0.36 6.42
C LYS A 20 6.94 -0.12 7.40
N ASN A 21 7.20 0.62 8.47
CA ASN A 21 6.26 0.83 9.55
C ASN A 21 5.07 1.72 9.12
N GLU A 22 5.33 2.76 8.33
CA GLU A 22 4.28 3.59 7.74
C GLU A 22 3.47 2.82 6.71
N ALA A 23 4.15 2.04 5.86
CA ALA A 23 3.49 1.19 4.89
C ALA A 23 2.55 0.19 5.59
N THR A 24 2.99 -0.44 6.67
CA THR A 24 2.18 -1.43 7.40
C THR A 24 0.95 -0.78 8.07
N LYS A 25 1.10 0.44 8.61
CA LYS A 25 -0.02 1.21 9.18
C LYS A 25 -1.02 1.65 8.10
N ALA A 26 -0.53 2.08 6.94
CA ALA A 26 -1.37 2.45 5.81
C ALA A 26 -2.14 1.23 5.28
N LEU A 27 -1.46 0.09 5.09
CA LEU A 27 -2.07 -1.18 4.70
C LEU A 27 -3.19 -1.60 5.67
N ALA A 28 -2.96 -1.48 6.99
CA ALA A 28 -3.97 -1.80 8.00
C ALA A 28 -5.22 -0.90 7.93
N SER A 29 -5.08 0.32 7.41
CA SER A 29 -6.22 1.22 7.14
C SER A 29 -6.98 0.85 5.88
N PHE A 30 -6.32 0.26 4.88
CA PHE A 30 -6.93 -0.16 3.62
C PHE A 30 -7.57 -1.56 3.72
N LYS A 31 -8.80 -1.60 4.24
CA LYS A 31 -9.49 -2.84 4.68
C LYS A 31 -9.90 -3.87 3.61
N LYS A 32 -9.82 -3.62 2.30
CA LYS A 32 -10.45 -4.56 1.35
C LYS A 32 -9.62 -4.99 0.15
N ASN A 33 -8.66 -4.22 -0.36
CA ASN A 33 -7.94 -4.59 -1.59
C ASN A 33 -6.60 -3.84 -1.69
N ALA A 34 -5.73 -3.94 -0.69
CA ALA A 34 -4.41 -3.31 -0.74
C ALA A 34 -3.31 -4.38 -0.77
N VAL A 35 -2.37 -4.21 -1.70
CA VAL A 35 -1.20 -5.07 -1.88
C VAL A 35 0.02 -4.29 -1.43
N LEU A 36 0.74 -4.82 -0.44
CA LEU A 36 2.04 -4.31 -0.02
C LEU A 36 3.13 -5.05 -0.80
N SER A 37 3.90 -4.30 -1.59
CA SER A 37 5.05 -4.78 -2.33
C SER A 37 6.31 -4.15 -1.77
N PHE A 38 7.39 -4.93 -1.67
CA PHE A 38 8.71 -4.44 -1.29
C PHE A 38 9.61 -4.52 -2.51
N THR A 39 10.11 -3.38 -2.95
CA THR A 39 11.09 -3.30 -4.03
C THR A 39 12.47 -3.10 -3.39
N ASN A 40 13.35 -4.07 -3.59
CA ASN A 40 14.75 -4.08 -3.16
C ASN A 40 15.65 -3.48 -4.23
#